data_AF-A0A328SKG4-F1
#
_entry.id   AF-A0A328SKG4-F1
#
_cell.length_a   1.000
_cell.length_b   1.000
_cell.length_c   1.000
_cell.angle_alpha   90.00
_cell.angle_beta   90.00
_cell.angle_gamma   90.00
#
_symmetry.space_group_name_H-M   'P 1'
#
loop_
_entity.id
_entity.type
_entity.pdbx_description
1 polymer ?
#
loop_
_entity_poly.entity_id
_entity_poly.type
_entity_poly.pdbx_seq_one_letter_code
_entity_poly.pdbx_strand_id
1 'polypeptide(L)'
;RSKGIRDALSDYILRYQWMNEMEGERVGVLAVIYDHHYVGVMESMTDIQHDYREQINASLHIHMNDKYCLEVIIVKGDVIHIRDLTERLMRLKGVEHVKLTSAGTGELDKVSDD
;
A
#
# COMPACT_ATOMS: atom_id res chain seq x y z
N ARG A 1 24.06 18.79 6.15
CA ARG A 1 22.71 18.74 5.54
C ARG A 1 22.56 17.67 4.45
N SER A 2 23.63 17.16 3.80
CA SER A 2 23.53 16.10 2.80
C SER A 2 23.34 14.67 3.35
N LYS A 3 23.83 14.39 4.57
CA LYS A 3 23.71 13.06 5.19
C LYS A 3 22.25 12.62 5.37
N GLY A 4 21.40 13.48 5.93
CA GLY A 4 19.98 13.15 6.13
C GLY A 4 19.21 12.89 4.82
N ILE A 5 19.49 13.65 3.76
CA ILE A 5 18.88 13.43 2.43
C ILE A 5 19.37 12.09 1.84
N ARG A 6 20.67 11.81 1.97
CA ARG A 6 21.27 10.56 1.49
C ARG A 6 20.71 9.35 2.25
N ASP A 7 20.61 9.44 3.57
CA ASP A 7 20.10 8.36 4.42
C ASP A 7 18.64 8.07 4.08
N ALA A 8 17.81 9.11 3.88
CA ALA A 8 16.42 8.96 3.44
C ALA A 8 16.29 8.33 2.03
N LEU A 9 17.18 8.71 1.10
CA LEU A 9 17.19 8.12 -0.24
C LEU A 9 17.61 6.65 -0.21
N SER A 10 18.64 6.31 0.57
CA SER A 10 19.08 4.93 0.75
C SER A 10 17.97 4.06 1.37
N ASP A 11 17.31 4.57 2.40
CA ASP A 11 16.16 3.89 3.02
C ASP A 11 15.01 3.68 2.04
N TYR A 12 14.70 4.69 1.21
CA TYR A 12 13.72 4.54 0.12
C TYR A 12 14.10 3.43 -0.87
N ILE A 13 15.36 3.39 -1.31
CA ILE A 13 15.85 2.36 -2.24
C ILE A 13 15.77 0.97 -1.61
N LEU A 14 16.20 0.82 -0.36
CA LEU A 14 16.16 -0.45 0.35
C LEU A 14 14.74 -0.98 0.50
N ARG A 15 13.78 -0.13 0.88
CA ARG A 15 12.37 -0.52 0.95
C ARG A 15 11.82 -0.98 -0.40
N TYR A 16 12.19 -0.28 -1.47
CA TYR A 16 11.76 -0.64 -2.82
C TYR A 16 12.40 -1.96 -3.29
N GLN A 17 13.67 -2.20 -2.97
CA GLN A 17 14.34 -3.47 -3.21
C GLN A 17 13.67 -4.62 -2.46
N TRP A 18 13.42 -4.46 -1.15
CA TRP A 18 12.72 -5.48 -0.37
C TRP A 18 11.34 -5.79 -0.91
N MET A 19 10.58 -4.77 -1.33
CA MET A 19 9.28 -4.98 -1.96
C MET A 19 9.40 -5.77 -3.27
N ASN A 20 10.51 -5.63 -4.00
CA ASN A 20 10.77 -6.36 -5.23
C ASN A 20 11.28 -7.79 -5.03
N GLU A 21 11.92 -8.07 -3.90
CA GLU A 21 12.42 -9.39 -3.51
C GLU A 21 11.36 -10.28 -2.86
N MET A 22 10.18 -9.74 -2.53
CA MET A 22 9.08 -10.55 -2.02
C MET A 22 8.51 -11.45 -3.12
N GLU A 23 8.25 -12.70 -2.76
CA GLU A 23 7.65 -13.71 -3.64
C GLU A 23 6.45 -14.41 -2.97
N GLY A 24 5.57 -14.99 -3.80
CA GLY A 24 4.46 -15.85 -3.40
C GLY A 24 3.23 -15.13 -2.84
N GLU A 25 2.32 -15.92 -2.29
CA GLU A 25 1.11 -15.46 -1.61
C GLU A 25 1.43 -14.68 -0.33
N ARG A 26 0.79 -13.52 -0.18
CA ARG A 26 0.98 -12.61 0.93
C ARG A 26 -0.36 -12.18 1.51
N VAL A 27 -0.34 -11.85 2.79
CA VAL A 27 -1.38 -11.03 3.45
C VAL A 27 -0.73 -9.77 3.98
N GLY A 28 -1.43 -8.64 3.91
CA GLY A 28 -0.86 -7.37 4.32
C GLY A 28 -1.85 -6.23 4.42
N VAL A 29 -1.27 -5.06 4.67
CA VAL A 29 -1.98 -3.80 4.82
C VAL A 29 -1.24 -2.72 4.04
N LEU A 30 -2.00 -1.95 3.27
CA LEU A 30 -1.57 -0.70 2.67
C LEU A 30 -2.11 0.46 3.50
N ALA A 31 -1.21 1.30 4.01
CA ALA A 31 -1.59 2.59 4.58
C ALA A 31 -1.38 3.68 3.53
N VAL A 32 -2.44 4.40 3.17
CA VAL A 32 -2.46 5.46 2.17
C VAL A 32 -2.89 6.77 2.84
N ILE A 33 -2.08 7.82 2.71
CA ILE A 33 -2.45 9.18 3.14
C ILE A 33 -2.61 10.04 1.89
N TYR A 34 -3.75 10.71 1.76
CA TYR A 34 -4.06 11.54 0.60
C TYR A 34 -4.84 12.80 0.97
N ASP A 35 -4.68 13.85 0.16
CA ASP A 35 -5.42 15.11 0.26
C ASP A 35 -6.79 14.96 -0.42
N HIS A 36 -7.87 14.86 0.35
CA HIS A 36 -9.20 14.63 -0.23
C HIS A 36 -9.79 15.84 -0.97
N HIS A 37 -9.14 17.01 -0.91
CA HIS A 37 -9.46 18.15 -1.77
C HIS A 37 -8.77 18.09 -3.13
N TYR A 38 -7.80 17.19 -3.32
CA TYR A 38 -7.14 17.04 -4.61
C TYR A 38 -8.12 16.50 -5.65
N VAL A 39 -8.31 17.26 -6.73
CA VAL A 39 -9.32 16.96 -7.75
C VAL A 39 -9.07 15.57 -8.36
N GLY A 40 -10.09 14.71 -8.27
CA GLY A 40 -10.10 13.38 -8.86
C GLY A 40 -9.35 12.29 -8.05
N VAL A 41 -8.69 12.62 -6.92
CA VAL A 41 -7.91 11.61 -6.19
C VAL A 41 -8.76 10.44 -5.69
N MET A 42 -9.95 10.73 -5.15
CA MET A 42 -10.83 9.70 -4.62
C MET A 42 -11.40 8.79 -5.72
N GLU A 43 -11.76 9.37 -6.86
CA GLU A 43 -12.24 8.63 -8.03
C GLU A 43 -11.11 7.74 -8.57
N SER A 44 -9.92 8.31 -8.79
CA SER A 44 -8.77 7.54 -9.29
C SER A 44 -8.30 6.46 -8.32
N MET A 45 -8.35 6.71 -7.00
CA MET A 45 -8.07 5.68 -5.99
C MET A 45 -9.11 4.56 -6.05
N THR A 46 -10.40 4.92 -6.17
CA THR A 46 -11.49 3.95 -6.29
C THR A 46 -11.30 3.10 -7.54
N ASP A 47 -11.05 3.69 -8.71
CA ASP A 47 -10.82 2.97 -9.96
C ASP A 47 -9.65 1.99 -9.86
N ILE A 48 -8.51 2.44 -9.29
CA ILE A 48 -7.38 1.56 -9.04
C ILE A 48 -7.79 0.42 -8.12
N GLN A 49 -8.42 0.67 -6.98
CA GLN A 49 -8.83 -0.39 -6.06
C GLN A 49 -9.80 -1.39 -6.71
N HIS A 50 -10.70 -0.91 -7.56
CA HIS A 50 -11.63 -1.76 -8.31
C HIS A 50 -10.91 -2.74 -9.25
N ASP A 51 -9.80 -2.33 -9.87
CA ASP A 51 -8.96 -3.21 -10.70
C ASP A 51 -8.32 -4.37 -9.90
N TYR A 52 -8.11 -4.20 -8.58
CA TYR A 52 -7.51 -5.21 -7.68
C TYR A 52 -8.50 -5.74 -6.63
N ARG A 53 -9.80 -5.70 -6.92
CA ARG A 53 -10.86 -6.16 -6.00
C ARG A 53 -10.69 -7.62 -5.53
N GLU A 54 -9.94 -8.43 -6.26
CA GLU A 54 -9.68 -9.83 -5.90
C GLU A 54 -8.58 -9.95 -4.83
N GLN A 55 -7.68 -8.96 -4.77
CA GLN A 55 -6.61 -8.89 -3.77
C GLN A 55 -7.00 -8.02 -2.57
N ILE A 56 -8.03 -7.18 -2.66
CA ILE A 56 -8.48 -6.30 -1.57
C ILE A 56 -9.62 -6.99 -0.79
N ASN A 57 -9.38 -7.25 0.49
CA ASN A 57 -10.40 -7.84 1.36
C ASN A 57 -11.30 -6.78 2.01
N ALA A 58 -10.74 -5.64 2.36
CA ALA A 58 -11.46 -4.54 3.00
C ALA A 58 -10.65 -3.24 2.87
N SER A 59 -11.35 -2.12 2.96
CA SER A 59 -10.74 -0.80 3.12
C SER A 59 -11.42 -0.05 4.27
N LEU A 60 -10.62 0.66 5.07
CA LEU A 60 -11.07 1.56 6.13
C LEU A 60 -10.59 2.98 5.82
N HIS A 61 -11.51 3.92 5.74
CA HIS A 61 -11.23 5.33 5.53
C HIS A 61 -11.41 6.13 6.84
N ILE A 62 -10.45 6.99 7.16
CA ILE A 62 -10.43 7.82 8.36
C ILE A 62 -10.08 9.26 7.97
N HIS A 63 -10.96 10.21 8.32
CA HIS A 63 -10.63 11.64 8.24
C HIS A 63 -9.64 12.00 9.34
N MET A 64 -8.39 12.35 8.98
CA MET A 64 -7.36 12.73 9.96
C MET A 64 -7.51 14.19 10.37
N ASN A 65 -7.87 15.05 9.42
CA ASN A 65 -8.16 16.46 9.60
C ASN A 65 -8.92 16.98 8.35
N ASP A 66 -9.13 18.30 8.29
CA ASP A 66 -9.86 18.95 7.20
C ASP A 66 -9.25 18.75 5.81
N LYS A 67 -8.01 18.28 5.68
CA LYS A 67 -7.32 18.09 4.39
C LYS A 67 -6.99 16.64 4.09
N TYR A 68 -6.51 15.89 5.07
CA TYR A 68 -5.94 14.57 4.86
C TYR A 68 -6.85 13.45 5.35
N CYS A 69 -6.95 12.40 4.54
CA CYS A 69 -7.54 11.13 4.90
C CYS A 69 -6.45 10.05 5.00
N LEU A 70 -6.61 9.14 5.94
CA LEU A 70 -5.88 7.88 6.01
C LEU A 70 -6.81 6.78 5.52
N GLU A 71 -6.36 6.00 4.55
CA GLU A 71 -7.02 4.78 4.12
C GLU A 71 -6.14 3.58 4.43
N VAL A 72 -6.74 2.55 5.02
CA VAL A 72 -6.10 1.30 5.39
C VAL A 72 -6.75 0.19 4.57
N ILE A 73 -6.02 -0.34 3.60
CA ILE A 73 -6.50 -1.36 2.66
C ILE A 73 -5.89 -2.70 3.05
N ILE A 74 -6.73 -3.66 3.40
CA ILE A 74 -6.35 -5.02 3.74
C ILE A 74 -6.25 -5.80 2.44
N VAL A 75 -5.10 -6.45 2.22
CA VAL A 75 -4.81 -7.18 0.98
C VAL A 75 -4.40 -8.63 1.24
N LYS A 76 -4.80 -9.54 0.35
CA LYS A 76 -4.34 -10.93 0.29
C LYS A 76 -4.23 -11.39 -1.16
N GLY A 77 -3.15 -12.06 -1.51
CA GLY A 77 -2.94 -12.61 -2.85
C GLY A 77 -1.46 -12.66 -3.25
N ASP A 78 -1.22 -12.99 -4.52
CA ASP A 78 0.12 -12.95 -5.10
C ASP A 78 0.73 -11.54 -4.98
N VAL A 79 1.96 -11.49 -4.46
CA VAL A 79 2.69 -10.24 -4.20
C VAL A 79 2.92 -9.41 -5.46
N ILE A 80 2.93 -10.01 -6.65
CA ILE A 80 3.07 -9.28 -7.91
C ILE A 80 1.91 -8.29 -8.07
N HIS A 81 0.67 -8.73 -7.80
CA HIS A 81 -0.52 -7.87 -7.89
C HIS A 81 -0.57 -6.85 -6.75
N ILE A 82 -0.23 -7.26 -5.52
CA ILE A 82 -0.18 -6.35 -4.37
C ILE A 82 0.86 -5.24 -4.59
N ARG A 83 2.03 -5.57 -5.14
CA ARG A 83 3.07 -4.60 -5.50
C ARG A 83 2.58 -3.64 -6.58
N ASP A 84 1.97 -4.15 -7.63
CA ASP A 84 1.44 -3.32 -8.72
C ASP A 84 0.35 -2.34 -8.24
N LEU A 85 -0.59 -2.81 -7.41
CA LEU A 85 -1.55 -1.96 -6.69
C LEU A 85 -0.84 -0.86 -5.89
N THR A 86 0.15 -1.23 -5.08
CA THR A 86 0.95 -0.30 -4.26
C THR A 86 1.59 0.78 -5.13
N GLU A 87 2.23 0.39 -6.22
CA GLU A 87 2.93 1.31 -7.12
C GLU A 87 1.99 2.23 -7.90
N ARG A 88 0.80 1.76 -8.27
CA ARG A 88 -0.23 2.60 -8.91
C ARG A 88 -0.74 3.65 -7.95
N LEU A 89 -1.02 3.28 -6.69
CA LEU A 89 -1.42 4.22 -5.64
C LEU A 89 -0.31 5.24 -5.34
N MET A 90 0.95 4.81 -5.27
CA MET A 90 2.11 5.70 -5.05
C MET A 90 2.27 6.76 -6.15
N ARG A 91 1.86 6.45 -7.38
CA ARG A 91 2.00 7.35 -8.53
C ARG A 91 0.84 8.32 -8.69
N LEU A 92 -0.25 8.15 -7.94
CA LEU A 92 -1.40 9.05 -8.00
C LEU A 92 -1.05 10.43 -7.43
N LYS A 93 -1.39 11.46 -8.20
CA LYS A 93 -1.32 12.83 -7.69
C LYS A 93 -2.41 13.02 -6.62
N GLY A 94 -2.07 13.72 -5.53
CA GLY A 94 -2.94 13.88 -4.37
C GLY A 94 -2.71 12.80 -3.29
N VAL A 95 -2.02 11.70 -3.62
CA VAL A 95 -1.52 10.74 -2.62
C VAL A 95 -0.16 11.22 -2.13
N GLU A 96 -0.03 11.39 -0.81
CA GLU A 96 1.20 11.86 -0.16
C GLU A 96 2.08 10.70 0.27
N HIS A 97 1.47 9.64 0.80
CA HIS A 97 2.19 8.48 1.32
C HIS A 97 1.44 7.19 1.03
N VAL A 98 2.20 6.16 0.65
CA VAL A 98 1.74 4.77 0.60
C VAL A 98 2.78 3.91 1.28
N LYS A 99 2.36 2.99 2.13
CA LYS A 99 3.24 2.00 2.74
C LYS A 99 2.58 0.63 2.78
N LEU A 100 3.24 -0.36 2.20
CA LEU A 100 2.89 -1.76 2.32
C LEU A 100 3.58 -2.37 3.55
N THR A 101 2.84 -3.15 4.33
CA THR A 101 3.37 -4.09 5.32
C THR A 101 2.71 -5.44 5.07
N SER A 102 3.49 -6.48 4.83
CA SER A 102 2.98 -7.80 4.44
C SER A 102 3.80 -8.94 5.03
N ALA A 103 3.16 -10.09 5.20
CA ALA A 103 3.75 -11.35 5.62
C ALA A 103 3.45 -12.46 4.61
N GLY A 104 4.34 -13.47 4.53
CA GLY A 104 4.09 -14.70 3.79
C GLY A 104 2.95 -15.49 4.42
N THR A 105 2.05 -16.05 3.60
CA THR A 105 0.93 -16.86 4.15
C THR A 105 1.39 -18.26 4.59
N GLY A 106 2.58 -18.72 4.20
CA GLY A 106 3.08 -20.07 4.49
C GLY A 106 3.18 -20.44 6.00
N GLU A 107 3.27 -19.45 6.90
CA GLU A 107 3.19 -19.68 8.35
C GLU A 107 1.77 -19.51 8.91
N LEU A 108 0.90 -18.74 8.23
CA LEU A 108 -0.45 -18.38 8.66
C LEU A 108 -1.50 -19.41 8.22
N ASP A 109 -1.29 -20.08 7.10
CA ASP A 109 -2.15 -21.15 6.59
C ASP A 109 -2.02 -22.46 7.41
N LYS A 110 -1.08 -22.53 8.37
CA LYS A 110 -0.95 -23.64 9.33
C LYS A 110 -1.88 -23.53 10.54
N VAL A 111 -2.55 -22.40 10.71
CA VAL A 111 -3.38 -22.09 11.90
C VAL A 111 -4.86 -22.38 11.66
N SER A 112 -5.27 -22.75 10.43
CA SER A 112 -6.67 -22.97 10.07
C SER A 112 -7.17 -24.42 10.18
N ASP A 113 -6.37 -25.33 10.73
CA ASP A 113 -6.71 -26.76 10.89
C ASP A 113 -7.22 -27.13 12.30
N ASP A 114 -7.65 -26.16 13.12
CA ASP A 114 -8.24 -26.38 14.45
C ASP A 114 -9.75 -26.07 14.49
#